data_AF-A0A9W4X1N0-F1
#
_entry.id   AF-A0A9W4X1N0-F1
#
_cell.length_a   1.000
_cell.length_b   1.000
_cell.length_c   1.000
_cell.angle_alpha   90.00
_cell.angle_beta   90.00
_cell.angle_gamma   90.00
#
_symmetry.space_group_name_H-M   'P 1'
#
loop_
_entity.id
_entity.type
_entity.pdbx_description
1 polymer ?
#
loop_
_entity_poly.entity_id
_entity_poly.type
_entity_poly.pdbx_seq_one_letter_code
_entity_poly.pdbx_strand_id
1 'polypeptide(L)'
;IKTRAIPIFEKTHPGMIAVFAFDNSSSHAKLANDTLNAMNMNLNPGGKQPIMRDTIFNGQVQTMVFPSDYFDETLHGKPKGMKIVLQERGLWSLGLKAFCGKNNIILENPSCCARHILAAQEDF
;
A
#
# COMPACT_ATOMS: atom_id res chain seq x y z
N ILE A 1 14.11 -19.61 -10.45
CA ILE A 1 13.48 -20.73 -11.21
C ILE A 1 14.12 -20.90 -12.59
N LYS A 2 14.09 -19.88 -13.46
CA LYS A 2 14.60 -19.97 -14.86
C LYS A 2 16.03 -20.48 -15.03
N THR A 3 16.98 -20.02 -14.21
CA THR A 3 18.41 -20.31 -14.40
C THR A 3 18.93 -21.57 -13.69
N ARG A 4 18.10 -22.22 -12.87
CA ARG A 4 18.50 -23.40 -12.08
C ARG A 4 17.45 -24.50 -12.09
N ALA A 5 16.26 -24.23 -11.56
CA ALA A 5 15.24 -25.24 -11.35
C ALA A 5 14.74 -25.85 -12.67
N ILE A 6 14.51 -25.03 -13.70
CA ILE A 6 14.07 -25.50 -15.01
C ILE A 6 15.13 -26.38 -15.70
N PRO A 7 16.41 -25.94 -15.86
CA PRO A 7 17.45 -26.79 -16.43
C PRO A 7 17.66 -28.13 -15.71
N ILE A 8 17.52 -28.16 -14.38
CA ILE A 8 17.65 -29.40 -13.60
C ILE A 8 16.48 -30.34 -13.88
N PHE A 9 15.25 -29.82 -13.91
CA PHE A 9 14.06 -30.62 -14.20
C PHE A 9 14.11 -31.23 -15.61
N GLU A 10 14.39 -30.42 -16.63
CA GLU A 10 14.49 -30.87 -18.03
C GLU A 10 15.52 -31.98 -18.21
N LYS A 11 16.65 -31.91 -17.49
CA LYS A 11 17.70 -32.94 -17.55
C LYS A 11 17.32 -34.22 -16.81
N THR A 12 16.57 -34.12 -15.71
CA THR A 12 16.26 -35.26 -14.83
C THR A 12 14.96 -35.98 -15.21
N HIS A 13 14.03 -35.29 -15.88
CA HIS A 13 12.70 -35.78 -16.24
C HIS A 13 12.35 -35.42 -17.69
N PRO A 14 13.07 -35.99 -18.68
CA PRO A 14 12.88 -35.65 -20.09
C PRO A 14 11.47 -36.01 -20.56
N GLY A 15 10.83 -35.08 -21.28
CA GLY A 15 9.47 -35.26 -21.83
C GLY A 15 8.33 -35.11 -20.82
N MET A 16 8.62 -34.79 -19.55
CA MET A 16 7.60 -34.54 -18.53
C MET A 16 7.25 -33.05 -18.43
N ILE A 17 6.08 -32.75 -17.85
CA ILE A 17 5.62 -31.38 -17.58
C ILE A 17 5.81 -31.09 -16.08
N ALA A 18 6.56 -30.03 -15.76
CA ALA A 18 6.65 -29.53 -14.39
C ALA A 18 5.49 -28.57 -14.10
N VAL A 19 4.78 -28.79 -13.00
CA VAL A 19 3.82 -27.83 -12.43
C VAL A 19 4.44 -27.20 -11.19
N PHE A 20 4.66 -25.89 -11.24
CA PHE A 20 5.12 -25.11 -10.09
C PHE A 20 3.92 -24.45 -9.42
N ALA A 21 3.52 -24.95 -8.26
CA ALA A 21 2.51 -24.31 -7.41
C ALA A 21 3.21 -23.45 -6.37
N PHE A 22 2.85 -22.17 -6.31
CA PHE A 22 3.31 -21.23 -5.29
C PHE A 22 2.16 -20.97 -4.33
N ASP A 23 2.39 -21.10 -3.04
CA ASP A 23 1.43 -20.65 -2.04
C ASP A 23 1.55 -19.13 -1.87
N ASN A 24 0.44 -18.41 -2.04
CA ASN A 24 0.37 -16.99 -1.68
C ASN A 24 0.08 -16.86 -0.18
N SER A 25 0.81 -17.61 0.66
CA SER A 25 0.63 -17.58 2.11
C SER A 25 1.13 -16.23 2.65
N SER A 26 0.24 -15.49 3.30
CA SER A 26 0.56 -14.21 3.94
C SER A 26 1.55 -14.32 5.10
N SER A 27 1.88 -15.54 5.56
CA SER A 27 2.77 -15.79 6.72
C SER A 27 4.24 -15.40 6.48
N HIS A 28 4.66 -15.18 5.23
CA HIS A 28 6.00 -14.69 4.88
C HIS A 28 6.00 -13.35 4.13
N ALA A 29 4.83 -12.73 3.97
CA ALA A 29 4.69 -11.42 3.33
C ALA A 29 5.05 -10.29 4.30
N LYS A 30 6.30 -10.29 4.79
CA LYS A 30 6.82 -9.14 5.52
C LYS A 30 7.06 -8.02 4.51
N LEU A 31 6.10 -7.12 4.41
CA LEU A 31 6.24 -5.88 3.64
C LEU A 31 7.47 -5.10 4.16
N ALA A 32 8.15 -4.39 3.27
CA ALA A 32 9.24 -3.50 3.65
C ALA A 32 8.72 -2.43 4.63
N ASN A 33 9.58 -1.94 5.53
CA ASN A 33 9.18 -1.02 6.59
C ASN A 33 8.56 0.30 6.07
N ASP A 34 8.90 0.69 4.85
CA ASP A 34 8.43 1.89 4.15
C ASP A 34 7.26 1.60 3.19
N THR A 35 6.70 0.38 3.22
CA THR A 35 5.61 0.01 2.30
C THR A 35 4.34 0.78 2.59
N LEU A 36 3.66 1.16 1.51
CA LEU A 36 2.32 1.75 1.56
C LEU A 36 1.38 0.76 2.24
N ASN A 37 0.75 1.22 3.32
CA ASN A 37 -0.19 0.40 4.08
C ASN A 37 -1.16 1.29 4.84
N ALA A 38 -2.37 1.44 4.31
CA ALA A 38 -3.40 2.30 4.89
C ALA A 38 -3.80 1.89 6.32
N MET A 39 -3.56 0.64 6.74
CA MET A 39 -3.81 0.19 8.11
C MET A 39 -2.90 0.87 9.13
N ASN A 40 -1.71 1.31 8.70
CA ASN A 40 -0.70 1.93 9.55
C ASN A 40 -0.69 3.46 9.45
N MET A 41 -1.60 4.06 8.68
CA MET A 41 -1.67 5.51 8.49
C MET A 41 -2.62 6.19 9.49
N ASN A 42 -2.26 7.39 9.92
CA ASN A 42 -3.15 8.27 10.66
C ASN A 42 -4.11 8.99 9.71
N LEU A 43 -5.26 9.45 10.21
CA LEU A 43 -6.14 10.31 9.42
C LEU A 43 -5.48 11.65 9.10
N ASN A 44 -4.87 12.26 10.12
CA ASN A 44 -4.18 13.53 10.05
C ASN A 44 -2.67 13.32 9.95
N PRO A 45 -1.91 14.31 9.44
CA PRO A 45 -0.45 14.25 9.38
C PRO A 45 0.26 13.96 10.69
N GLY A 46 1.47 13.37 10.59
CA GLY A 46 2.36 13.17 11.73
C GLY A 46 1.86 12.12 12.72
N GLY A 47 2.19 12.30 14.00
CA GLY A 47 1.87 11.34 15.07
C GLY A 47 2.65 10.03 14.93
N LYS A 48 2.18 8.99 15.63
CA LYS A 48 2.76 7.64 15.56
C LYS A 48 2.26 6.91 14.30
N GLN A 49 2.93 7.11 13.17
CA GLN A 49 2.73 6.36 11.93
C GLN A 49 4.10 6.19 11.22
N PRO A 50 4.29 5.16 10.38
CA PRO A 50 5.54 4.98 9.66
C PRO A 50 5.70 6.02 8.54
N ILE A 51 6.96 6.28 8.17
CA ILE A 51 7.28 7.01 6.94
C ILE A 51 7.20 6.00 5.80
N MET A 52 6.24 6.20 4.90
CA MET A 52 6.06 5.38 3.70
C MET A 52 6.80 6.00 2.52
N ARG A 53 7.25 5.16 1.60
CA ARG A 53 7.86 5.62 0.35
C ARG A 53 6.83 6.29 -0.56
N ASP A 54 7.32 7.16 -1.43
CA ASP A 54 6.51 7.77 -2.48
C ASP A 54 5.94 6.70 -3.43
N THR A 55 4.84 7.05 -4.07
CA THR A 55 4.11 6.15 -4.97
C THR A 55 3.87 6.80 -6.33
N ILE A 56 3.41 6.01 -7.30
CA ILE A 56 2.90 6.52 -8.57
C ILE A 56 1.38 6.41 -8.56
N PHE A 57 0.70 7.53 -8.66
CA PHE A 57 -0.74 7.61 -8.79
C PHE A 57 -1.09 8.33 -10.09
N ASN A 58 -1.88 7.69 -10.96
CA ASN A 58 -2.23 8.22 -12.29
C ASN A 58 -1.01 8.69 -13.13
N GLY A 59 0.10 7.95 -13.04
CA GLY A 59 1.33 8.25 -13.77
C GLY A 59 2.15 9.42 -13.20
N GLN A 60 1.77 9.97 -12.04
CA GLN A 60 2.48 11.05 -11.36
C GLN A 60 3.01 10.58 -10.00
N VAL A 61 4.16 11.13 -9.59
CA VAL A 61 4.71 10.87 -8.25
C VAL A 61 3.79 11.52 -7.22
N GLN A 62 3.28 10.72 -6.29
CA GLN A 62 2.63 11.20 -5.08
C GLN A 62 3.58 11.02 -3.90
N THR A 63 3.98 12.14 -3.31
CA THR A 63 4.81 12.13 -2.12
C THR A 63 4.01 11.74 -0.88
N MET A 64 4.57 10.89 -0.03
CA MET A 64 3.91 10.45 1.21
C MET A 64 4.34 11.23 2.46
N VAL A 65 5.31 12.12 2.29
CA VAL A 65 5.86 12.99 3.33
C VAL A 65 5.78 14.44 2.84
N PHE A 66 5.51 15.37 3.74
CA PHE A 66 5.57 16.80 3.42
C PHE A 66 7.03 17.21 3.16
N PRO A 67 7.28 18.03 2.12
CA PRO A 67 8.63 18.51 1.84
C PRO A 67 9.11 19.46 2.95
N SER A 68 10.42 19.67 3.02
CA SER A 68 11.05 20.53 4.03
C SER A 68 10.75 22.02 3.86
N ASP A 69 10.21 22.42 2.71
CA ASP A 69 9.83 23.80 2.36
C ASP A 69 8.31 23.99 2.31
N TYR A 70 7.54 23.07 2.90
CA TYR A 70 6.09 23.16 2.93
C TYR A 70 5.61 24.44 3.65
N PHE A 71 4.48 25.01 3.25
CA PHE A 71 4.03 26.32 3.77
C PHE A 71 3.79 26.32 5.29
N ASP A 72 3.43 25.17 5.85
CA ASP A 72 3.24 24.96 7.28
C ASP A 72 4.50 24.30 7.86
N GLU A 73 5.30 25.10 8.57
CA GLU A 73 6.53 24.67 9.24
C GLU A 73 6.31 23.52 10.21
N THR A 74 5.12 23.43 10.80
CA THR A 74 4.80 22.34 11.73
C THR A 74 4.65 21.00 11.02
N LEU A 75 4.50 20.99 9.70
CA LEU A 75 4.33 19.79 8.88
C LEU A 75 5.60 19.34 8.17
N HIS A 76 6.69 20.12 8.20
CA HIS A 76 7.96 19.78 7.53
C HIS A 76 8.44 18.37 7.86
N GLY A 77 8.66 17.56 6.83
CA GLY A 77 9.14 16.18 6.97
C GLY A 77 8.16 15.22 7.66
N LYS A 78 6.93 15.63 7.97
CA LYS A 78 5.95 14.75 8.60
C LYS A 78 5.27 13.84 7.56
N PRO A 79 4.97 12.58 7.92
CA PRO A 79 4.17 11.72 7.06
C PRO A 79 2.77 12.31 6.87
N LYS A 80 2.27 12.28 5.63
CA LYS A 80 0.91 12.69 5.30
C LYS A 80 -0.10 11.73 5.91
N GLY A 81 -1.22 12.28 6.38
CA GLY A 81 -2.35 11.47 6.81
C GLY A 81 -3.23 11.05 5.64
N MET A 82 -4.06 10.03 5.84
CA MET A 82 -5.01 9.53 4.82
C MET A 82 -5.88 10.65 4.25
N LYS A 83 -6.27 11.64 5.05
CA LYS A 83 -7.10 12.76 4.57
C LYS A 83 -6.41 13.53 3.44
N ILE A 84 -5.14 13.89 3.63
CA ILE A 84 -4.37 14.66 2.64
C ILE A 84 -4.17 13.83 1.38
N VAL A 85 -3.77 12.57 1.53
CA VAL A 85 -3.55 11.65 0.39
C VAL A 85 -4.85 11.45 -0.40
N LEU A 86 -5.98 11.26 0.27
CA LEU A 86 -7.28 11.13 -0.40
C LEU A 86 -7.76 12.43 -1.04
N GLN A 87 -7.45 13.59 -0.47
CA GLN A 87 -7.75 14.89 -1.08
C GLN A 87 -6.94 15.10 -2.36
N GLU A 88 -5.65 14.79 -2.34
CA GLU A 88 -4.78 14.81 -3.53
C GLU A 88 -5.27 13.87 -4.63
N ARG A 89 -5.88 12.74 -4.26
CA ARG A 89 -6.49 11.78 -5.19
C ARG A 89 -7.92 12.12 -5.60
N GLY A 90 -8.54 13.15 -5.03
CA GLY A 90 -9.95 13.50 -5.28
C GLY A 90 -10.97 12.50 -4.72
N LEU A 91 -10.58 11.68 -3.75
CA LEU A 91 -11.40 10.61 -3.14
C LEU A 91 -11.94 10.98 -1.75
N TRP A 92 -11.58 12.15 -1.23
CA TRP A 92 -12.02 12.60 0.10
C TRP A 92 -13.46 13.15 0.09
N SER A 93 -14.27 12.73 1.04
CA SER A 93 -15.63 13.24 1.27
C SER A 93 -15.80 13.85 2.67
N LEU A 94 -16.67 14.86 2.79
CA LEU A 94 -16.92 15.52 4.07
C LEU A 94 -17.56 14.55 5.06
N GLY A 95 -17.07 14.53 6.30
CA GLY A 95 -17.58 13.64 7.36
C GLY A 95 -17.06 12.19 7.26
N LEU A 96 -16.13 11.90 6.34
CA LEU A 96 -15.52 10.59 6.23
C LEU A 96 -14.76 10.23 7.51
N LYS A 97 -15.13 9.10 8.11
CA LYS A 97 -14.47 8.57 9.31
C LYS A 97 -13.10 8.01 8.95
N ALA A 98 -12.14 8.12 9.86
CA ALA A 98 -10.82 7.50 9.70
C ALA A 98 -10.93 5.97 9.57
N PHE A 99 -11.63 5.35 10.52
CA PHE A 99 -11.73 3.91 10.69
C PHE A 99 -13.19 3.54 11.02
N CYS A 100 -13.70 2.47 10.41
CA CYS A 100 -15.05 1.96 10.69
C CYS A 100 -15.05 0.76 11.67
N GLY A 101 -13.91 0.42 12.26
CA GLY A 101 -13.74 -0.73 13.17
C GLY A 101 -13.73 -2.11 12.49
N LYS A 102 -14.04 -2.21 11.19
CA LYS A 102 -13.95 -3.46 10.41
C LYS A 102 -12.55 -3.61 9.85
N ASN A 103 -11.93 -4.78 10.06
CA ASN A 103 -10.56 -5.04 9.58
C ASN A 103 -10.48 -5.45 8.11
N ASN A 104 -11.57 -5.99 7.56
CA ASN A 104 -11.60 -6.45 6.18
C ASN A 104 -12.25 -5.39 5.29
N ILE A 105 -11.60 -5.11 4.17
CA ILE A 105 -12.19 -4.36 3.05
C ILE A 105 -13.25 -5.28 2.44
N ILE A 106 -14.50 -4.85 2.48
CA ILE A 106 -15.55 -5.48 1.68
C ILE A 106 -15.42 -4.85 0.30
N LEU A 107 -14.90 -5.60 -0.67
CA LEU A 107 -14.64 -5.10 -2.04
C LEU A 107 -15.91 -4.59 -2.73
N GLU A 108 -17.08 -5.06 -2.32
CA GLU A 108 -18.38 -4.57 -2.81
C GLU A 108 -18.72 -3.16 -2.32
N ASN A 109 -18.08 -2.68 -1.25
CA ASN A 109 -18.28 -1.32 -0.74
C ASN A 109 -17.06 -0.80 0.06
N PRO A 110 -15.95 -0.45 -0.60
CA PRO A 110 -14.74 0.05 0.05
C PRO A 110 -14.92 1.48 0.62
N SER A 111 -16.05 2.15 0.36
CA SER A 111 -16.24 3.57 0.68
C SER A 111 -16.66 3.87 2.11
N CYS A 112 -16.55 2.92 3.04
CA CYS A 112 -17.08 3.10 4.40
C CYS A 112 -16.20 3.95 5.33
N CYS A 113 -14.90 4.10 5.05
CA CYS A 113 -13.97 4.94 5.81
C CYS A 113 -12.72 5.28 5.00
N ALA A 114 -11.98 6.30 5.41
CA ALA A 114 -10.74 6.73 4.76
C ALA A 114 -9.75 5.57 4.57
N ARG A 115 -9.60 4.71 5.57
CA ARG A 115 -8.74 3.53 5.51
C ARG A 115 -9.11 2.59 4.38
N HIS A 116 -10.39 2.24 4.22
CA HIS A 116 -10.80 1.28 3.19
C HIS A 116 -10.81 1.88 1.79
N ILE A 117 -11.11 3.19 1.66
CA ILE A 117 -11.00 3.86 0.36
C ILE A 117 -9.55 3.85 -0.11
N LEU A 118 -8.62 4.18 0.77
CA LEU A 118 -7.19 4.22 0.44
C LEU A 118 -6.63 2.81 0.23
N ALA A 119 -6.99 1.84 1.08
CA ALA A 119 -6.56 0.45 0.95
C ALA A 119 -7.13 -0.29 -0.28
N ALA A 120 -8.16 0.26 -0.93
CA ALA A 120 -8.71 -0.27 -2.17
C ALA A 120 -8.02 0.30 -3.42
N GLN A 121 -7.04 1.20 -3.25
CA GLN A 121 -6.23 1.71 -4.35
C GLN A 121 -5.17 0.68 -4.74
N GLU A 122 -4.84 0.59 -6.02
CA GLU A 122 -3.94 -0.45 -6.58
C GLU A 122 -2.54 -0.45 -5.96
N ASP A 123 -2.08 0.69 -5.46
CA ASP A 123 -0.74 0.87 -4.90
C ASP A 123 -0.63 0.64 -3.38
N PHE A 124 -1.74 0.30 -2.71
CA PHE A 124 -1.84 0.09 -1.26
C PHE A 124 -2.19 -1.36 -0.88
#